data_AF-Q9U8G7-F1
#
_entry.id   AF-Q9U8G7-F1
#
_cell.length_a   1.000
_cell.length_b   1.000
_cell.length_c   1.000
_cell.angle_alpha   90.00
_cell.angle_beta   90.00
_cell.angle_gamma   90.00
#
_symmetry.space_group_name_H-M   'P 1'
#
loop_
_entity.id
_entity.type
_entity.pdbx_description
1 polymer ?
#
loop_
_entity_poly.entity_id
_entity_poly.type
_entity_poly.pdbx_seq_one_letter_code
_entity_poly.pdbx_strand_id
1 'polypeptide(L)'
;MSGFDVTKTFNRFTQRAGELVNKNEKTSYPTRTSDLIHEIDQMKAWISKIITATEEFVDINIASKVADAFQKNKEKITTTDKLGTALEQVASQSEKAAPQLSKMLTEASDVHQRMATARKNFNSEVNTTFIEDLKNFLNTTLSEAQKAKTKLEEVRLDLDSDKTKLKNAKTAEQKAKWEAEVRKDESDFDRVHQESLTIFEKTCKEFDGLSVQLLDLIRAEKNYYEACAKECSMMLGE
;
A
#
# COMPACT_ATOMS: atom_id res chain seq x y z
N MET A 1 -30.04 -13.66 -10.78
CA MET A 1 -28.86 -14.53 -10.98
C MET A 1 -29.29 -15.70 -11.85
N SER A 2 -28.95 -15.68 -13.15
CA SER A 2 -29.38 -16.73 -14.09
C SER A 2 -28.56 -18.02 -13.87
N GLY A 3 -29.17 -19.18 -14.05
CA GLY A 3 -28.51 -20.49 -13.85
C GLY A 3 -27.25 -20.73 -14.70
N PHE A 4 -27.03 -19.92 -15.74
CA PHE A 4 -25.81 -19.91 -16.53
C PHE A 4 -24.57 -19.50 -15.71
N ASP A 5 -24.71 -18.50 -14.86
CA ASP A 5 -23.61 -17.96 -14.06
C ASP A 5 -23.18 -18.94 -12.95
N VAL A 6 -24.17 -19.62 -12.35
CA VAL A 6 -23.95 -20.70 -11.37
C VAL A 6 -23.20 -21.87 -12.01
N THR A 7 -23.56 -22.23 -13.25
CA THR A 7 -22.91 -23.33 -13.98
C THR A 7 -21.45 -23.01 -14.29
N LYS A 8 -21.15 -21.79 -14.75
CA LYS A 8 -19.76 -21.35 -14.97
C LYS A 8 -18.95 -21.34 -13.67
N THR A 9 -19.52 -20.80 -12.60
CA THR A 9 -18.88 -20.76 -11.27
C THR A 9 -18.56 -22.16 -10.74
N PHE A 10 -19.49 -23.11 -10.88
CA PHE A 10 -19.26 -24.51 -10.49
C PHE A 10 -18.16 -25.16 -11.32
N ASN A 11 -18.16 -24.96 -12.64
CA ASN A 11 -17.12 -25.49 -13.53
C ASN A 11 -15.72 -24.96 -13.16
N ARG A 12 -15.60 -23.65 -12.87
CA ARG A 12 -14.36 -23.03 -12.40
C ARG A 12 -13.87 -23.65 -11.09
N PHE A 13 -14.79 -23.91 -10.15
CA PHE A 13 -14.46 -24.57 -8.88
C PHE A 13 -13.98 -26.00 -9.10
N THR A 14 -14.66 -26.79 -9.95
CA THR A 14 -14.24 -28.15 -10.27
C THR A 14 -12.88 -28.18 -10.95
N GLN A 15 -12.59 -27.20 -11.82
CA GLN A 15 -11.31 -27.12 -12.49
C GLN A 15 -10.20 -26.75 -11.51
N ARG A 16 -10.44 -25.78 -10.61
CA ARG A 16 -9.51 -25.45 -9.51
C ARG A 16 -9.20 -26.65 -8.62
N ALA A 17 -10.20 -27.50 -8.34
CA ALA A 17 -10.00 -28.75 -7.59
C ALA A 17 -9.26 -29.82 -8.42
N GLY A 18 -9.57 -29.95 -9.71
CA GLY A 18 -8.89 -30.85 -10.64
C GLY A 18 -7.42 -30.48 -10.85
N GLU A 19 -7.09 -29.19 -10.88
CA GLU A 19 -5.71 -28.67 -10.99
C GLU A 19 -4.83 -29.11 -9.81
N LEU A 20 -5.39 -29.26 -8.59
CA LEU A 20 -4.66 -29.77 -7.43
C LEU A 20 -4.26 -31.25 -7.60
N VAL A 21 -5.01 -32.00 -8.41
CA VAL A 21 -4.84 -33.45 -8.60
C VAL A 21 -4.05 -33.77 -9.88
N ASN A 22 -4.15 -32.96 -10.93
CA ASN A 22 -3.57 -33.26 -12.24
C ASN A 22 -2.97 -32.01 -12.91
N LYS A 23 -1.67 -31.78 -12.72
CA LYS A 23 -0.94 -30.60 -13.22
C LYS A 23 -0.82 -30.50 -14.76
N ASN A 24 -1.19 -31.55 -15.50
CA ASN A 24 -0.84 -31.69 -16.93
C ASN A 24 -1.81 -31.02 -17.92
N GLU A 25 -3.00 -30.56 -17.51
CA GLU A 25 -3.99 -29.95 -18.44
C GLU A 25 -4.08 -28.42 -18.35
N LYS A 26 -3.17 -27.77 -17.61
CA LYS A 26 -3.19 -26.31 -17.38
C LYS A 26 -2.72 -25.54 -18.62
N THR A 27 -3.51 -24.57 -19.09
CA THR A 27 -2.99 -23.56 -20.02
C THR A 27 -1.89 -22.75 -19.31
N SER A 28 -0.63 -22.94 -19.70
CA SER A 28 0.49 -22.18 -19.12
C SER A 28 0.50 -20.77 -19.68
N TYR A 29 0.69 -19.78 -18.83
CA TYR A 29 1.01 -18.43 -19.29
C TYR A 29 2.41 -18.40 -19.91
N PRO A 30 2.66 -17.48 -20.86
CA PRO A 30 4.03 -17.14 -21.26
C PRO A 30 4.87 -16.74 -20.05
N THR A 31 6.19 -16.95 -20.12
CA THR A 31 7.12 -16.66 -19.02
C THR A 31 6.97 -15.23 -18.49
N ARG A 32 6.98 -14.24 -19.39
CA ARG A 32 6.84 -12.82 -19.03
C ARG A 32 5.56 -12.52 -18.23
N THR A 33 4.43 -13.13 -18.60
CA THR A 33 3.16 -12.95 -17.87
C THR A 33 3.26 -13.55 -16.48
N SER A 34 3.90 -14.72 -16.35
CA SER A 34 4.09 -15.37 -15.05
C SER A 34 4.99 -14.52 -14.14
N ASP A 35 6.04 -13.92 -14.69
CA ASP A 35 6.95 -13.04 -13.94
C ASP A 35 6.22 -11.78 -13.45
N LEU A 36 5.45 -11.11 -14.33
CA LEU A 36 4.64 -9.94 -13.96
C LEU A 36 3.62 -10.26 -12.87
N ILE A 37 2.93 -11.40 -12.97
CA ILE A 37 1.99 -11.86 -11.93
C ILE A 37 2.72 -12.07 -10.60
N HIS A 38 3.91 -12.65 -10.62
CA HIS A 38 4.70 -12.86 -9.42
C HIS A 38 5.10 -11.54 -8.75
N GLU A 39 5.56 -10.56 -9.54
CA GLU A 39 5.90 -9.22 -9.04
C GLU A 39 4.66 -8.55 -8.38
N ILE A 40 3.51 -8.56 -9.06
CA ILE A 40 2.25 -7.96 -8.56
C ILE A 40 1.80 -8.58 -7.24
N ASP A 41 1.96 -9.90 -7.08
CA ASP A 41 1.58 -10.60 -5.85
C ASP A 41 2.40 -10.15 -4.63
N GLN A 42 3.64 -9.70 -4.84
CA GLN A 42 4.53 -9.27 -3.79
C GLN A 42 4.34 -7.80 -3.40
N MET A 43 3.97 -6.94 -4.37
CA MET A 43 3.86 -5.49 -4.18
C MET A 43 3.03 -5.08 -2.96
N LYS A 44 1.87 -5.73 -2.74
CA LYS A 44 1.00 -5.38 -1.61
C LYS A 44 1.72 -5.55 -0.27
N ALA A 45 2.44 -6.65 -0.09
CA ALA A 45 3.15 -6.94 1.14
C ALA A 45 4.31 -5.97 1.36
N TRP A 46 5.08 -5.67 0.31
CA TRP A 46 6.20 -4.73 0.37
C TRP A 46 5.75 -3.32 0.73
N ILE A 47 4.76 -2.78 0.02
CA ILE A 47 4.29 -1.41 0.27
C ILE A 47 3.61 -1.30 1.63
N SER A 48 2.81 -2.29 2.03
CA SER A 48 2.17 -2.29 3.37
C SER A 48 3.21 -2.31 4.49
N LYS A 49 4.34 -3.02 4.29
CA LYS A 49 5.45 -3.03 5.25
C LYS A 49 6.10 -1.65 5.37
N ILE A 50 6.35 -0.99 4.23
CA ILE A 50 6.92 0.37 4.21
C ILE A 50 5.97 1.35 4.88
N ILE A 51 4.68 1.36 4.49
CA ILE A 51 3.66 2.25 5.09
C ILE A 51 3.64 2.09 6.62
N THR A 52 3.56 0.85 7.12
CA THR A 52 3.51 0.59 8.56
C THR A 52 4.74 1.14 9.27
N ALA A 53 5.93 0.86 8.76
CA ALA A 53 7.18 1.32 9.37
C ALA A 53 7.30 2.85 9.33
N THR A 54 6.85 3.50 8.25
CA THR A 54 6.87 4.97 8.16
C THR A 54 5.83 5.59 9.09
N GLU A 55 4.62 5.03 9.19
CA GLU A 55 3.59 5.52 10.13
C GLU A 55 4.06 5.46 11.60
N GLU A 56 4.84 4.44 11.96
CA GLU A 56 5.49 4.34 13.28
C GLU A 56 6.59 5.40 13.43
N PHE A 57 7.43 5.60 12.41
CA PHE A 57 8.54 6.56 12.43
C PHE A 57 8.09 8.02 12.59
N VAL A 58 7.04 8.43 11.88
CA VAL A 58 6.50 9.80 11.93
C VAL A 58 5.39 9.97 12.97
N ASP A 59 5.29 9.06 13.94
CA ASP A 59 4.29 9.09 15.02
C ASP A 59 2.83 9.27 14.54
N ILE A 60 2.50 8.83 13.32
CA ILE A 60 1.13 8.91 12.79
C ILE A 60 0.23 7.89 13.48
N ASN A 61 0.79 6.78 13.95
CA ASN A 61 0.14 5.73 14.73
C ASN A 61 1.07 5.37 15.91
N ILE A 62 0.68 5.49 17.18
CA ILE A 62 0.26 4.33 18.01
C ILE A 62 -0.57 4.73 19.26
N ALA A 63 -0.80 6.02 19.57
CA ALA A 63 -1.58 6.37 20.77
C ALA A 63 -3.12 6.17 20.62
N SER A 64 -3.66 6.16 19.40
CA SER A 64 -5.11 6.23 19.18
C SER A 64 -5.79 4.91 18.81
N LYS A 65 -5.07 3.81 18.54
CA LYS A 65 -5.74 2.52 18.23
C LYS A 65 -6.12 1.67 19.44
N VAL A 66 -5.59 1.96 20.64
CA VAL A 66 -5.94 1.17 21.84
C VAL A 66 -6.58 2.00 22.97
N ALA A 67 -6.49 3.35 22.97
CA ALA A 67 -7.06 4.13 24.07
C ALA A 67 -8.00 5.30 23.69
N ASP A 68 -7.77 6.05 22.60
CA ASP A 68 -8.43 7.37 22.45
C ASP A 68 -9.20 7.60 21.14
N ALA A 69 -10.17 6.74 20.85
CA ALA A 69 -11.26 7.06 19.92
C ALA A 69 -12.10 8.29 20.35
N PHE A 70 -11.83 8.89 21.53
CA PHE A 70 -12.59 9.97 22.14
C PHE A 70 -11.97 11.37 22.11
N GLN A 71 -10.82 11.59 21.47
CA GLN A 71 -10.25 12.95 21.35
C GLN A 71 -10.01 13.37 19.91
N LYS A 72 -11.11 13.60 19.19
CA LYS A 72 -11.13 14.02 17.78
C LYS A 72 -10.68 15.46 17.48
N ASN A 73 -10.17 16.25 18.42
CA ASN A 73 -9.84 17.67 18.15
C ASN A 73 -8.73 18.28 19.03
N LYS A 74 -7.88 17.47 19.66
CA LYS A 74 -6.69 18.03 20.31
C LYS A 74 -5.56 18.05 19.30
N GLU A 75 -4.96 19.23 19.10
CA GLU A 75 -3.67 19.36 18.42
C GLU A 75 -2.76 18.21 18.86
N LYS A 76 -2.14 17.51 17.90
CA LYS A 76 -1.34 16.32 18.19
C LYS A 76 -0.16 16.72 19.10
N ILE A 77 -0.26 16.42 20.40
CA ILE A 77 0.81 16.68 21.38
C ILE A 77 1.92 15.65 21.15
N THR A 78 3.06 16.11 20.67
CA THR A 78 4.28 15.31 20.50
C THR A 78 4.99 15.10 21.85
N THR A 79 5.93 14.15 21.91
CA THR A 79 6.84 14.02 23.06
C THR A 79 7.69 15.27 23.27
N THR A 80 8.00 16.00 22.19
CA THR A 80 8.73 17.28 22.24
C THR A 80 7.87 18.38 22.87
N ASP A 81 6.57 18.44 22.58
CA ASP A 81 5.65 19.38 23.26
C ASP A 81 5.64 19.13 24.77
N LYS A 82 5.56 17.87 25.20
CA LYS A 82 5.55 17.50 26.64
C LYS A 82 6.81 17.97 27.36
N LEU A 83 7.97 17.86 26.70
CA LEU A 83 9.23 18.36 27.25
C LEU A 83 9.21 19.89 27.36
N GLY A 84 8.78 20.60 26.32
CA GLY A 84 8.62 22.05 26.34
C GLY A 84 7.74 22.52 27.49
N THR A 85 6.56 21.91 27.67
CA THR A 85 5.63 22.22 28.77
C THR A 85 6.24 21.96 30.15
N ALA A 86 6.97 20.86 30.32
CA ALA A 86 7.62 20.56 31.60
C ALA A 86 8.70 21.60 31.95
N LEU A 87 9.49 22.04 30.97
CA LEU A 87 10.51 23.08 31.14
C LEU A 87 9.87 24.41 31.54
N GLU A 88 8.80 24.81 30.84
CA GLU A 88 8.04 26.04 31.14
C GLU A 88 7.46 26.01 32.57
N GLN A 89 6.87 24.89 32.95
CA GLN A 89 6.29 24.72 34.28
C GLN A 89 7.35 24.89 35.38
N VAL A 90 8.50 24.23 35.25
CA VAL A 90 9.59 24.36 36.22
C VAL A 90 10.20 25.76 36.20
N ALA A 91 10.29 26.41 35.03
CA ALA A 91 10.77 27.79 34.91
C ALA A 91 9.93 28.74 35.78
N SER A 92 8.59 28.66 35.66
CA SER A 92 7.67 29.51 36.43
C SER A 92 7.74 29.28 37.94
N GLN A 93 7.97 28.02 38.37
CA GLN A 93 8.02 27.66 39.79
C GLN A 93 9.36 27.99 40.44
N SER A 94 10.44 28.00 39.65
CA SER A 94 11.81 28.22 40.13
C SER A 94 12.28 29.68 40.07
N GLU A 95 11.46 30.60 39.55
CA GLU A 95 11.82 32.01 39.30
C GLU A 95 12.50 32.69 40.50
N LYS A 96 11.96 32.51 41.71
CA LYS A 96 12.52 33.10 42.94
C LYS A 96 13.70 32.31 43.51
N ALA A 97 13.68 30.99 43.39
CA ALA A 97 14.66 30.11 44.02
C ALA A 97 15.95 29.97 43.20
N ALA A 98 15.83 30.02 41.87
CA ALA A 98 16.93 29.82 40.93
C ALA A 98 16.70 30.67 39.66
N PRO A 99 16.79 32.01 39.73
CA PRO A 99 16.41 32.91 38.63
C PRO A 99 17.17 32.66 37.32
N GLN A 100 18.46 32.33 37.38
CA GLN A 100 19.24 32.01 36.18
C GLN A 100 18.79 30.71 35.51
N LEU A 101 18.52 29.67 36.30
CA LEU A 101 18.01 28.40 35.78
C LEU A 101 16.61 28.59 35.19
N SER A 102 15.74 29.34 35.89
CA SER A 102 14.39 29.68 35.42
C SER A 102 14.43 30.32 34.03
N LYS A 103 15.30 31.32 33.83
CA LYS A 103 15.49 31.95 32.51
C LYS A 103 15.91 30.94 31.43
N MET A 104 16.92 30.11 31.71
CA MET A 104 17.40 29.10 30.76
C MET A 104 16.34 28.03 30.44
N LEU A 105 15.51 27.66 31.42
CA LEU A 105 14.39 26.73 31.23
C LEU A 105 13.31 27.34 30.33
N THR A 106 13.01 28.63 30.47
CA THR A 106 12.10 29.34 29.56
C THR A 106 12.63 29.34 28.13
N GLU A 107 13.90 29.71 27.92
CA GLU A 107 14.53 29.70 26.59
C GLU A 107 14.55 28.29 25.97
N ALA A 108 14.88 27.26 26.77
CA ALA A 108 14.83 25.87 26.34
C ALA A 108 13.40 25.40 25.99
N SER A 109 12.40 25.84 26.76
CA SER A 109 11.00 25.55 26.47
C SER A 109 10.59 26.08 25.10
N ASP A 110 10.90 27.35 24.81
CA ASP A 110 10.58 27.99 23.54
C ASP A 110 11.22 27.25 22.35
N VAL A 111 12.48 26.84 22.49
CA VAL A 111 13.21 26.02 21.51
C VAL A 111 12.48 24.70 21.27
N HIS A 112 12.11 23.99 22.34
CA HIS A 112 11.36 22.73 22.22
C HIS A 112 9.96 22.91 21.62
N GLN A 113 9.26 24.01 21.89
CA GLN A 113 7.97 24.31 21.26
C GLN A 113 8.12 24.54 19.74
N ARG A 114 9.17 25.25 19.31
CA ARG A 114 9.48 25.43 17.87
C ARG A 114 9.89 24.11 17.20
N MET A 115 10.72 23.30 17.85
CA MET A 115 11.07 21.96 17.36
C MET A 115 9.86 21.02 17.30
N ALA A 116 8.93 21.11 18.26
CA ALA A 116 7.68 20.35 18.23
C ALA A 116 6.79 20.76 17.06
N THR A 117 6.75 22.05 16.73
CA THR A 117 6.08 22.57 15.53
C THR A 117 6.72 22.02 14.26
N ALA A 118 8.06 22.01 14.17
CA ALA A 118 8.78 21.40 13.06
C ALA A 118 8.48 19.90 12.94
N ARG A 119 8.38 19.15 14.06
CA ARG A 119 7.99 17.74 14.08
C ARG A 119 6.56 17.53 13.55
N LYS A 120 5.60 18.37 13.96
CA LYS A 120 4.21 18.29 13.45
C LYS A 120 4.15 18.53 11.94
N ASN A 121 4.91 19.51 11.44
CA ASN A 121 4.99 19.81 10.01
C ASN A 121 5.62 18.65 9.24
N PHE A 122 6.74 18.11 9.72
CA PHE A 122 7.39 16.92 9.16
C PHE A 122 6.43 15.72 9.08
N ASN A 123 5.74 15.41 10.18
CA ASN A 123 4.79 14.30 10.23
C ASN A 123 3.63 14.51 9.24
N SER A 124 3.15 15.75 9.11
CA SER A 124 2.11 16.09 8.13
C SER A 124 2.60 15.95 6.69
N GLU A 125 3.79 16.46 6.40
CA GLU A 125 4.41 16.39 5.07
C GLU A 125 4.58 14.94 4.63
N VAL A 126 5.24 14.10 5.44
CA VAL A 126 5.44 12.68 5.15
C VAL A 126 4.11 11.93 5.01
N ASN A 127 3.07 12.28 5.78
CA ASN A 127 1.75 11.70 5.58
C ASN A 127 1.24 11.97 4.15
N THR A 128 1.30 13.23 3.71
CA THR A 128 0.71 13.69 2.45
C THR A 128 1.54 13.36 1.22
N THR A 129 2.87 13.41 1.29
CA THR A 129 3.76 13.26 0.12
C THR A 129 4.34 11.86 -0.02
N PHE A 130 4.19 11.00 0.99
CA PHE A 130 4.71 9.64 0.96
C PHE A 130 3.62 8.61 1.28
N ILE A 131 3.06 8.63 2.49
CA ILE A 131 2.14 7.57 2.94
C ILE A 131 0.85 7.54 2.11
N GLU A 132 0.25 8.70 1.84
CA GLU A 132 -0.99 8.79 1.06
C GLU A 132 -0.79 8.33 -0.39
N ASP A 133 0.33 8.69 -1.02
CA ASP A 133 0.67 8.24 -2.37
C ASP A 133 0.86 6.72 -2.45
N LEU A 134 1.57 6.13 -1.49
CA LEU A 134 1.72 4.67 -1.40
C LEU A 134 0.37 3.98 -1.19
N LYS A 135 -0.51 4.52 -0.33
CA LYS A 135 -1.87 4.01 -0.13
C LYS A 135 -2.72 4.16 -1.38
N ASN A 136 -2.58 5.28 -2.10
CA ASN A 136 -3.29 5.51 -3.35
C ASN A 136 -2.90 4.46 -4.41
N PHE A 137 -1.60 4.20 -4.59
CA PHE A 137 -1.12 3.13 -5.47
C PHE A 137 -1.74 1.77 -5.12
N LEU A 138 -1.77 1.41 -3.83
CA LEU A 138 -2.38 0.16 -3.37
C LEU A 138 -3.88 0.07 -3.70
N ASN A 139 -4.62 1.15 -3.47
CA ASN A 139 -6.07 1.17 -3.60
C ASN A 139 -6.56 1.35 -5.04
N THR A 140 -5.71 1.87 -5.92
CA THR A 140 -6.04 2.16 -7.33
C THR A 140 -5.29 1.21 -8.26
N THR A 141 -4.04 1.52 -8.60
CA THR A 141 -3.22 0.79 -9.58
C THR A 141 -3.05 -0.69 -9.24
N LEU A 142 -2.65 -1.02 -8.01
CA LEU A 142 -2.46 -2.42 -7.63
C LEU A 142 -3.79 -3.17 -7.52
N SER A 143 -4.84 -2.51 -7.05
CA SER A 143 -6.20 -3.07 -6.99
C SER A 143 -6.74 -3.41 -8.39
N GLU A 144 -6.50 -2.54 -9.37
CA GLU A 144 -6.83 -2.79 -10.78
C GLU A 144 -6.06 -3.99 -11.34
N ALA A 145 -4.75 -4.07 -11.09
CA ALA A 145 -3.92 -5.21 -11.48
C ALA A 145 -4.41 -6.53 -10.86
N GLN A 146 -4.79 -6.52 -9.58
CA GLN A 146 -5.34 -7.70 -8.91
C GLN A 146 -6.66 -8.15 -9.55
N LYS A 147 -7.55 -7.23 -9.93
CA LYS A 147 -8.79 -7.55 -10.64
C LYS A 147 -8.50 -8.13 -12.03
N ALA A 148 -7.57 -7.54 -12.77
CA ALA A 148 -7.16 -8.05 -14.08
C ALA A 148 -6.58 -9.47 -13.97
N LYS A 149 -5.75 -9.73 -12.95
CA LYS A 149 -5.24 -11.07 -12.64
C LYS A 149 -6.36 -12.07 -12.35
N THR A 150 -7.32 -11.72 -11.51
CA THR A 150 -8.48 -12.61 -11.24
C THR A 150 -9.26 -12.88 -12.52
N LYS A 151 -9.50 -11.87 -13.34
CA LYS A 151 -10.23 -12.02 -14.60
C LYS A 151 -9.48 -12.93 -15.59
N LEU A 152 -8.15 -12.77 -15.69
CA LEU A 152 -7.29 -13.61 -16.52
C LEU A 152 -7.33 -15.08 -16.08
N GLU A 153 -7.30 -15.33 -14.77
CA GLU A 153 -7.44 -16.68 -14.23
C GLU A 153 -8.84 -17.28 -14.52
N GLU A 154 -9.91 -16.50 -14.42
CA GLU A 154 -11.26 -16.96 -14.74
C GLU A 154 -11.41 -17.41 -16.20
N VAL A 155 -10.92 -16.60 -17.15
CA VAL A 155 -11.02 -16.97 -18.58
C VAL A 155 -10.11 -18.14 -18.93
N ARG A 156 -8.96 -18.29 -18.25
CA ARG A 156 -8.11 -19.48 -18.36
C ARG A 156 -8.87 -20.74 -17.93
N LEU A 157 -9.53 -20.68 -16.76
CA LEU A 157 -10.26 -21.81 -16.21
C LEU A 157 -11.49 -22.18 -17.06
N ASP A 158 -12.19 -21.21 -17.63
CA ASP A 158 -13.29 -21.44 -18.56
C ASP A 158 -12.78 -22.19 -19.82
N LEU A 159 -11.69 -21.69 -20.42
CA LEU A 159 -11.04 -22.33 -21.58
C LEU A 159 -10.59 -23.76 -21.29
N ASP A 160 -9.91 -23.99 -20.15
CA ASP A 160 -9.44 -25.32 -19.77
C ASP A 160 -10.61 -26.27 -19.51
N SER A 161 -11.68 -25.81 -18.85
CA SER A 161 -12.92 -26.58 -18.65
C SER A 161 -13.53 -27.02 -19.99
N ASP A 162 -13.65 -26.10 -20.95
CA ASP A 162 -14.33 -26.38 -22.20
C ASP A 162 -13.46 -27.22 -23.15
N LYS A 163 -12.12 -27.11 -23.07
CA LYS A 163 -11.18 -28.07 -23.67
C LYS A 163 -11.36 -29.48 -23.13
N THR A 164 -11.50 -29.65 -21.81
CA THR A 164 -11.76 -30.96 -21.20
C THR A 164 -13.13 -31.53 -21.64
N LYS A 165 -14.17 -30.70 -21.75
CA LYS A 165 -15.48 -31.13 -22.25
C LYS A 165 -15.44 -31.53 -23.73
N LEU A 166 -14.70 -30.81 -24.55
CA LEU A 166 -14.46 -31.17 -25.96
C LEU A 166 -13.77 -32.53 -26.07
N LYS A 167 -12.71 -32.75 -25.28
CA LYS A 167 -12.00 -34.04 -25.21
C LYS A 167 -12.91 -35.21 -24.80
N ASN A 168 -13.86 -34.95 -23.90
CA ASN A 168 -14.80 -35.95 -23.38
C ASN A 168 -16.10 -36.09 -24.21
N ALA A 169 -16.28 -35.29 -25.27
CA ALA A 169 -17.47 -35.31 -26.11
C ALA A 169 -17.57 -36.60 -26.92
N LYS A 170 -18.72 -37.29 -26.82
CA LYS A 170 -18.92 -38.62 -27.44
C LYS A 170 -19.66 -38.56 -28.76
N THR A 171 -20.52 -37.56 -28.96
CA THR A 171 -21.31 -37.38 -30.19
C THR A 171 -20.75 -36.27 -31.08
N ALA A 172 -21.02 -36.34 -32.39
CA ALA A 172 -20.62 -35.30 -33.33
C ALA A 172 -21.22 -33.93 -32.99
N GLU A 173 -22.48 -33.90 -32.52
CA GLU A 173 -23.15 -32.69 -32.06
C GLU A 173 -22.48 -32.08 -30.83
N GLN A 174 -22.11 -32.90 -29.84
CA GLN A 174 -21.38 -32.43 -28.66
C GLN A 174 -20.00 -31.89 -29.04
N LYS A 175 -19.29 -32.56 -29.96
CA LYS A 175 -17.99 -32.10 -30.46
C LYS A 175 -18.13 -30.75 -31.16
N ALA A 176 -19.05 -30.62 -32.12
CA ALA A 176 -19.29 -29.36 -32.82
C ALA A 176 -19.66 -28.21 -31.86
N LYS A 177 -20.48 -28.49 -30.84
CA LYS A 177 -20.83 -27.52 -29.79
C LYS A 177 -19.59 -27.08 -29.00
N TRP A 178 -18.82 -28.02 -28.44
CA TRP A 178 -17.66 -27.67 -27.61
C TRP A 178 -16.50 -27.09 -28.43
N GLU A 179 -16.35 -27.46 -29.71
CA GLU A 179 -15.42 -26.78 -30.62
C GLU A 179 -15.77 -25.31 -30.79
N ALA A 180 -17.06 -24.97 -30.91
CA ALA A 180 -17.50 -23.57 -31.00
C ALA A 180 -17.26 -22.79 -29.70
N GLU A 181 -17.55 -23.39 -28.53
CA GLU A 181 -17.28 -22.75 -27.23
C GLU A 181 -15.78 -22.58 -26.97
N VAL A 182 -14.96 -23.59 -27.25
CA VAL A 182 -13.48 -23.49 -27.11
C VAL A 182 -12.93 -22.36 -27.97
N ARG A 183 -13.34 -22.25 -29.25
CA ARG A 183 -12.89 -21.14 -30.11
C ARG A 183 -13.26 -19.76 -29.54
N LYS A 184 -14.43 -19.65 -28.92
CA LYS A 184 -14.88 -18.41 -28.29
C LYS A 184 -14.04 -18.11 -27.04
N ASP A 185 -13.84 -19.10 -26.18
CA ASP A 185 -13.04 -18.95 -24.97
C ASP A 185 -11.56 -18.69 -25.28
N GLU A 186 -11.01 -19.22 -26.38
CA GLU A 186 -9.67 -18.88 -26.88
C GLU A 186 -9.58 -17.40 -27.25
N SER A 187 -10.54 -16.90 -28.03
CA SER A 187 -10.58 -15.48 -28.40
C SER A 187 -10.77 -14.56 -27.18
N ASP A 188 -11.58 -14.96 -26.20
CA ASP A 188 -11.79 -14.20 -24.97
C ASP A 188 -10.55 -14.24 -24.06
N PHE A 189 -9.88 -15.39 -23.97
CA PHE A 189 -8.63 -15.56 -23.25
C PHE A 189 -7.53 -14.66 -23.82
N ASP A 190 -7.31 -14.70 -25.14
CA ASP A 190 -6.28 -13.90 -25.81
C ASP A 190 -6.52 -12.40 -25.61
N ARG A 191 -7.77 -11.95 -25.76
CA ARG A 191 -8.14 -10.55 -25.53
C ARG A 191 -7.85 -10.10 -24.09
N VAL A 192 -8.34 -10.85 -23.11
CA VAL A 192 -8.14 -10.54 -21.67
C VAL A 192 -6.67 -10.65 -21.28
N HIS A 193 -5.91 -11.55 -21.90
CA HIS A 193 -4.48 -11.69 -21.67
C HIS A 193 -3.70 -10.45 -22.12
N GLN A 194 -3.99 -9.91 -23.31
CA GLN A 194 -3.38 -8.66 -23.79
C GLN A 194 -3.78 -7.44 -22.94
N GLU A 195 -5.05 -7.33 -22.55
CA GLU A 195 -5.54 -6.29 -21.65
C GLU A 195 -4.81 -6.37 -20.29
N SER A 196 -4.68 -7.58 -19.73
CA SER A 196 -4.02 -7.81 -18.45
C SER A 196 -2.53 -7.49 -18.50
N LEU A 197 -1.83 -7.87 -19.57
CA LEU A 197 -0.41 -7.52 -19.76
C LEU A 197 -0.19 -6.01 -19.73
N THR A 198 -1.04 -5.25 -20.44
CA THR A 198 -0.97 -3.79 -20.45
C THR A 198 -1.12 -3.21 -19.05
N ILE A 199 -2.08 -3.73 -18.27
CA ILE A 199 -2.30 -3.31 -16.87
C ILE A 199 -1.08 -3.68 -16.02
N PHE A 200 -0.58 -4.90 -16.13
CA PHE A 200 0.54 -5.38 -15.31
C PHE A 200 1.82 -4.58 -15.56
N GLU A 201 2.16 -4.32 -16.82
CA GLU A 201 3.34 -3.53 -17.17
C GLU A 201 3.23 -2.08 -16.68
N LYS A 202 2.04 -1.48 -16.82
CA LYS A 202 1.74 -0.16 -16.24
C LYS A 202 1.93 -0.17 -14.73
N THR A 203 1.40 -1.18 -14.04
CA THR A 203 1.54 -1.33 -12.58
C THR A 203 2.98 -1.46 -12.15
N CYS A 204 3.80 -2.29 -12.81
CA CYS A 204 5.23 -2.41 -12.49
C CYS A 204 5.98 -1.10 -12.71
N LYS A 205 5.65 -0.35 -13.77
CA LYS A 205 6.24 0.96 -14.04
C LYS A 205 5.87 2.00 -13.00
N GLU A 206 4.59 2.07 -12.61
CA GLU A 206 4.13 2.99 -11.56
C GLU A 206 4.71 2.62 -10.19
N PHE A 207 4.88 1.32 -9.92
CA PHE A 207 5.56 0.83 -8.72
C PHE A 207 7.02 1.32 -8.63
N ASP A 208 7.78 1.20 -9.72
CA ASP A 208 9.16 1.72 -9.80
C ASP A 208 9.20 3.26 -9.68
N GLY A 209 8.17 3.93 -10.20
CA GLY A 209 7.96 5.37 -10.07
C GLY A 209 7.80 5.87 -8.63
N LEU A 210 7.45 5.01 -7.67
CA LEU A 210 7.36 5.36 -6.25
C LEU A 210 8.72 5.76 -5.63
N SER A 211 9.81 5.60 -6.38
CA SER A 211 11.13 6.19 -6.06
C SER A 211 11.08 7.71 -5.86
N VAL A 212 10.17 8.42 -6.55
CA VAL A 212 9.98 9.87 -6.35
C VAL A 212 9.48 10.18 -4.94
N GLN A 213 8.47 9.45 -4.47
CA GLN A 213 7.95 9.58 -3.11
C GLN A 213 9.05 9.31 -2.08
N LEU A 214 9.93 8.33 -2.31
CA LEU A 214 11.06 8.08 -1.42
C LEU A 214 12.00 9.30 -1.32
N LEU A 215 12.23 10.02 -2.42
CA LEU A 215 12.98 11.28 -2.37
C LEU A 215 12.24 12.36 -1.58
N ASP A 216 10.92 12.41 -1.65
CA ASP A 216 10.11 13.36 -0.88
C ASP A 216 10.20 13.08 0.63
N LEU A 217 10.22 11.80 1.04
CA LEU A 217 10.50 11.42 2.43
C LEU A 217 11.87 11.97 2.89
N ILE A 218 12.93 11.74 2.11
CA ILE A 218 14.28 12.21 2.46
C ILE A 218 14.36 13.75 2.50
N ARG A 219 13.65 14.45 1.60
CA ARG A 219 13.57 15.91 1.64
C ARG A 219 12.86 16.42 2.90
N ALA A 220 11.76 15.79 3.28
CA ALA A 220 11.04 16.13 4.50
C ALA A 220 11.92 15.91 5.74
N GLU A 221 12.65 14.79 5.79
CA GLU A 221 13.62 14.51 6.86
C GLU A 221 14.70 15.58 6.93
N LYS A 222 15.33 15.92 5.79
CA LYS A 222 16.34 16.98 5.73
C LYS A 222 15.80 18.30 6.29
N ASN A 223 14.64 18.75 5.81
CA ASN A 223 14.03 20.01 6.24
C ASN A 223 13.75 20.02 7.75
N TYR A 224 13.26 18.89 8.28
CA TYR A 224 13.01 18.72 9.70
C TYR A 224 14.28 18.82 10.55
N TYR A 225 15.34 18.09 10.16
CA TYR A 225 16.60 18.10 10.91
C TYR A 225 17.32 19.44 10.82
N GLU A 226 17.28 20.12 9.67
CA GLU A 226 17.81 21.48 9.52
C GLU A 226 17.06 22.48 10.39
N ALA A 227 15.73 22.40 10.45
CA ALA A 227 14.93 23.23 11.34
C ALA A 227 15.31 23.00 12.81
N CYS A 228 15.43 21.75 13.24
CA CYS A 228 15.86 21.40 14.59
C CYS A 228 17.26 21.92 14.92
N ALA A 229 18.22 21.71 14.02
CA ALA A 229 19.60 22.15 14.20
C ALA A 229 19.67 23.68 14.33
N LYS A 230 18.94 24.42 13.49
CA LYS A 230 18.86 25.87 13.56
C LYS A 230 18.34 26.36 14.92
N GLU A 231 17.28 25.73 15.44
CA GLU A 231 16.73 26.10 16.75
C GLU A 231 17.74 25.87 17.89
N CYS A 232 18.51 24.78 17.81
CA CYS A 232 19.58 24.51 18.77
C CYS A 232 20.72 25.54 18.66
N SER A 233 21.21 25.84 17.45
CA SER A 233 22.28 26.83 17.24
C SER A 233 21.89 28.21 17.77
N MET A 234 20.64 28.63 17.55
CA MET A 234 20.13 29.90 18.10
C MET A 234 20.18 29.96 19.63
N MET A 235 19.93 28.85 20.32
CA MET A 235 20.02 28.78 21.78
C MET A 235 21.47 28.78 22.27
N LEU A 236 22.37 28.11 21.54
CA LEU A 236 23.79 28.04 21.86
C LEU A 236 24.54 29.34 21.52
N GLY A 237 23.95 30.20 20.68
CA GLY A 237 24.59 31.41 20.17
C GLY A 237 25.62 31.13 19.08
N GLU A 238 25.43 30.04 18.33
CA GLU A 238 26.25 29.62 17.18
C GLU A 238 25.75 30.16 15.84
#